data_AF-A0A2W6RKD3-F1
#
_entry.id   AF-A0A2W6RKD3-F1
#
_cell.length_a   1.000
_cell.length_b   1.000
_cell.length_c   1.000
_cell.angle_alpha   90.00
_cell.angle_beta   90.00
_cell.angle_gamma   90.00
#
_symmetry.space_group_name_H-M   'P 1'
#
loop_
_entity.id
_entity.type
_entity.pdbx_description
1 polymer ?
#
loop_
_entity_poly.entity_id
_entity_poly.type
_entity_poly.pdbx_seq_one_letter_code
_entity_poly.pdbx_strand_id
1 'polypeptide(L)'
;MNHTEAIQEIVKVIPESEEEFKDTFRTRNSFMVINVFTKQIKKLIGKKDQKVLILCLNKMNEMYKKGDQALKNAIESVFIYSLDSLTFTCDKAYKNLIFEKIPVPLKNAYLHQK
;
A
#
# COMPACT_ATOMS: atom_id res chain seq x y z
N MET A 1 0.66 -6.04 14.53
CA MET A 1 1.38 -4.99 13.79
C MET A 1 0.63 -3.68 13.93
N ASN A 2 1.24 -2.70 14.61
CA ASN A 2 0.79 -1.32 14.66
C ASN A 2 1.50 -0.46 13.61
N HIS A 3 1.23 0.85 13.61
CA HIS A 3 1.81 1.80 12.66
C HIS A 3 3.36 1.89 12.74
N THR A 4 3.96 1.76 13.91
CA THR A 4 5.44 1.79 14.08
C THR A 4 6.09 0.55 13.46
N GLU A 5 5.55 -0.63 13.75
CA GLU A 5 6.00 -1.88 13.13
C GLU A 5 5.81 -1.86 11.61
N ALA A 6 4.71 -1.29 11.12
CA ALA A 6 4.46 -1.12 9.69
C ALA A 6 5.53 -0.24 9.02
N ILE A 7 5.95 0.86 9.64
CA ILE A 7 7.04 1.71 9.10
C ILE A 7 8.32 0.90 8.91
N GLN A 8 8.73 0.13 9.92
CA GLN A 8 9.95 -0.69 9.84
C GLN A 8 9.87 -1.69 8.68
N GLU A 9 8.71 -2.31 8.49
CA GLU A 9 8.48 -3.25 7.40
C GLU A 9 8.48 -2.59 6.01
N ILE A 10 7.99 -1.34 5.91
CA ILE A 10 8.04 -0.57 4.65
C ILE A 10 9.48 -0.22 4.32
N VAL A 11 10.25 0.30 5.29
CA VAL A 11 11.65 0.70 5.10
C VAL A 11 12.52 -0.49 4.68
N LYS A 12 12.23 -1.72 5.14
CA LYS A 12 12.91 -2.94 4.66
C LYS A 12 12.70 -3.20 3.16
N VAL A 13 11.54 -2.85 2.62
CA VAL A 13 11.21 -3.06 1.20
C VAL A 13 11.61 -1.86 0.34
N ILE A 14 11.48 -0.65 0.88
CA ILE A 14 11.78 0.61 0.23
C ILE A 14 12.63 1.47 1.18
N PRO A 15 13.96 1.26 1.24
CA PRO A 15 14.82 2.02 2.16
C PRO A 15 14.76 3.53 1.94
N GLU A 16 14.60 3.99 0.70
CA GLU A 16 14.44 5.41 0.34
C GLU A 16 13.20 6.07 0.98
N SER A 17 12.22 5.30 1.43
CA SER A 17 11.03 5.83 2.09
C SER A 17 11.28 6.28 3.54
N GLU A 18 12.43 5.92 4.14
CA GLU A 18 12.76 6.26 5.53
C GLU A 18 12.73 7.78 5.76
N GLU A 19 13.23 8.57 4.81
CA GLU A 19 13.20 10.04 4.90
C GLU A 19 11.78 10.59 4.97
N GLU A 20 10.83 9.98 4.25
CA GLU A 20 9.42 10.40 4.29
C GLU A 20 8.74 10.07 5.64
N PHE A 21 9.34 9.18 6.44
CA PHE A 21 8.88 8.84 7.80
C PHE A 21 9.61 9.61 8.91
N LYS A 22 10.75 10.25 8.63
CA LYS A 22 11.47 11.10 9.60
C LYS A 22 10.72 12.40 9.91
N ASP A 23 9.83 12.82 9.01
CA ASP A 23 8.93 13.93 9.25
C ASP A 23 7.85 13.53 10.27
N THR A 24 8.01 14.00 11.52
CA THR A 24 7.21 13.63 12.72
C THR A 24 5.71 13.94 12.60
N PHE A 25 5.28 14.64 11.54
CA PHE A 25 3.88 14.85 11.21
C PHE A 25 3.25 13.71 10.40
N ARG A 26 4.03 12.80 9.79
CA ARG A 26 3.55 11.76 8.85
C ARG A 26 3.59 10.34 9.41
N THR A 27 3.93 10.16 10.68
CA THR A 27 4.10 8.84 11.33
C THR A 27 3.23 8.62 12.57
N ARG A 28 2.33 9.56 12.88
CA ARG A 28 1.54 9.51 14.12
C ARG A 28 0.44 8.46 14.15
N ASN A 29 0.00 7.97 12.99
CA ASN A 29 -1.07 6.97 12.91
C ASN A 29 -0.99 6.14 11.63
N SER A 30 -1.74 5.04 11.63
CA SER A 30 -1.78 4.08 10.53
C SER A 30 -2.19 4.69 9.19
N PHE A 31 -3.08 5.69 9.17
CA PHE A 31 -3.53 6.33 7.92
C PHE A 31 -2.38 7.07 7.23
N MET A 32 -1.56 7.80 7.98
CA MET A 32 -0.42 8.51 7.41
C MET A 32 0.64 7.53 6.88
N VAL A 33 0.91 6.45 7.62
CA VAL A 33 1.84 5.40 7.20
C VAL A 33 1.39 4.75 5.90
N ILE A 34 0.12 4.35 5.81
CA ILE A 34 -0.43 3.74 4.59
C ILE A 34 -0.48 4.75 3.44
N ASN A 35 -0.71 6.05 3.70
CA ASN A 35 -0.67 7.08 2.67
C ASN A 35 0.73 7.24 2.06
N VAL A 36 1.78 7.30 2.89
CA VAL A 36 3.17 7.32 2.41
C VAL A 36 3.45 6.06 1.59
N PHE A 37 3.07 4.89 2.09
CA PHE A 37 3.33 3.64 1.38
C PHE A 37 2.60 3.57 0.02
N THR A 38 1.35 4.01 -0.01
CA THR A 38 0.53 4.11 -1.24
C THR A 38 1.16 5.05 -2.26
N LYS A 39 1.75 6.17 -1.82
CA LYS A 39 2.51 7.07 -2.69
C LYS A 39 3.75 6.40 -3.28
N GLN A 40 4.50 5.62 -2.50
CA GLN A 40 5.64 4.88 -3.04
C GLN A 40 5.20 3.85 -4.09
N ILE A 41 4.13 3.10 -3.81
CA ILE A 41 3.53 2.17 -4.77
C ILE A 41 3.17 2.89 -6.07
N LYS A 42 2.57 4.09 -5.99
CA LYS A 42 2.27 4.92 -7.18
C LYS A 42 3.53 5.25 -7.99
N LYS A 43 4.62 5.67 -7.32
CA LYS A 43 5.90 5.97 -7.98
C LYS A 43 6.47 4.72 -8.68
N LEU A 44 6.41 3.56 -8.02
CA LEU A 44 6.89 2.29 -8.57
C LEU A 44 6.08 1.84 -9.80
N ILE A 45 4.77 2.02 -9.77
CA ILE A 45 3.89 1.80 -10.94
C ILE A 45 4.35 2.67 -12.11
N GLY A 46 4.60 3.96 -11.88
CA GLY A 46 5.08 4.89 -12.91
C GLY A 46 6.47 4.54 -13.46
N LYS A 47 7.37 4.04 -12.61
CA LYS A 47 8.71 3.57 -13.00
C LYS A 47 8.70 2.20 -13.70
N LYS A 48 7.57 1.48 -13.72
CA LYS A 48 7.43 0.08 -14.17
C LYS A 48 8.38 -0.90 -13.46
N ASP A 49 8.77 -0.62 -12.22
CA ASP A 49 9.58 -1.54 -11.41
C ASP A 49 8.71 -2.63 -10.79
N GLN A 50 8.49 -3.70 -11.55
CA GLN A 50 7.58 -4.77 -11.16
C GLN A 50 8.09 -5.57 -9.96
N LYS A 51 9.41 -5.73 -9.81
CA LYS A 51 9.99 -6.56 -8.74
C LYS A 51 9.73 -5.92 -7.38
N VAL A 52 10.06 -4.65 -7.22
CA VAL A 52 9.82 -3.93 -5.97
C VAL A 52 8.32 -3.72 -5.75
N LEU A 53 7.55 -3.44 -6.80
CA LEU A 53 6.09 -3.32 -6.69
C LEU A 53 5.44 -4.58 -6.10
N ILE A 54 5.79 -5.78 -6.59
CA ILE A 54 5.24 -7.04 -6.08
C ILE A 54 5.58 -7.22 -4.59
N LEU A 55 6.80 -6.89 -4.17
CA LEU A 55 7.19 -6.92 -2.76
C LEU A 55 6.34 -5.96 -1.92
N CYS A 56 6.08 -4.77 -2.44
CA CYS A 56 5.24 -3.77 -1.76
C CYS A 56 3.79 -4.25 -1.62
N LEU A 57 3.20 -4.80 -2.67
CA LEU A 57 1.85 -5.35 -2.65
C LEU A 57 1.73 -6.53 -1.67
N ASN A 58 2.71 -7.44 -1.69
CA ASN A 58 2.77 -8.52 -0.72
C ASN A 58 2.87 -7.97 0.71
N LYS A 59 3.67 -6.92 0.93
CA LYS A 59 3.82 -6.32 2.25
C LYS A 59 2.55 -5.62 2.72
N MET A 60 1.83 -4.94 1.83
CA MET A 60 0.51 -4.37 2.11
C MET A 60 -0.46 -5.46 2.59
N ASN A 61 -0.42 -6.64 1.98
CA ASN A 61 -1.25 -7.76 2.40
C ASN A 61 -0.87 -8.33 3.77
N GLU A 62 0.44 -8.40 4.06
CA GLU A 62 0.90 -8.82 5.38
C GLU A 62 0.46 -7.84 6.47
N MET A 63 0.56 -6.53 6.19
CA MET A 63 0.04 -5.48 7.07
C MET A 63 -1.46 -5.62 7.29
N TYR A 64 -2.23 -5.92 6.25
CA TYR A 64 -3.66 -6.16 6.40
C TYR A 64 -3.96 -7.39 7.26
N LYS A 65 -3.23 -8.50 7.09
CA LYS A 65 -3.46 -9.74 7.84
C LYS A 65 -3.03 -9.65 9.30
N LYS A 66 -1.87 -9.06 9.58
CA LYS A 66 -1.23 -9.01 10.90
C LYS A 66 -1.46 -7.68 11.64
N GLY A 67 -2.08 -6.72 10.96
CA GLY A 67 -2.36 -5.38 11.45
C GLY A 67 -3.41 -5.33 12.54
N ASP A 68 -3.30 -4.34 13.42
CA ASP A 68 -4.41 -3.92 14.26
C ASP A 68 -5.56 -3.33 13.41
N GLN A 69 -6.70 -3.08 14.05
CA GLN A 69 -7.88 -2.56 13.36
C GLN A 69 -7.62 -1.20 12.70
N ALA A 70 -6.80 -0.34 13.30
CA ALA A 70 -6.47 0.96 12.75
C ALA A 70 -5.67 0.82 11.45
N LEU A 71 -4.75 -0.14 11.37
CA LEU A 71 -3.97 -0.44 10.16
C LEU A 71 -4.85 -1.04 9.07
N LYS A 72 -5.76 -1.97 9.41
CA LYS A 72 -6.72 -2.52 8.45
C LYS A 72 -7.62 -1.44 7.85
N ASN A 73 -8.20 -0.59 8.71
CA ASN A 73 -9.04 0.53 8.28
C ASN A 73 -8.25 1.49 7.38
N ALA A 74 -7.01 1.83 7.73
CA ALA A 74 -6.16 2.67 6.91
C ALA A 74 -5.90 2.07 5.52
N ILE A 75 -5.67 0.76 5.42
CA ILE A 75 -5.48 0.06 4.14
C ILE A 75 -6.75 0.14 3.30
N GLU A 76 -7.92 -0.13 3.87
CA GLU A 76 -9.19 -0.08 3.15
C GLU A 76 -9.56 1.34 2.71
N SER A 77 -9.36 2.34 3.56
CA SER A 77 -9.75 3.72 3.26
C SER A 77 -8.74 4.47 2.38
N VAL A 78 -7.46 4.10 2.40
CA VAL A 78 -6.41 4.83 1.67
C VAL A 78 -5.96 4.03 0.46
N PHE A 79 -5.44 2.83 0.68
CA PHE A 79 -4.82 2.05 -0.40
C PHE A 79 -5.89 1.55 -1.38
N ILE A 80 -6.94 0.91 -0.88
CA ILE A 80 -8.01 0.36 -1.73
C ILE A 80 -8.76 1.45 -2.49
N TYR A 81 -9.12 2.53 -1.80
CA TYR A 81 -9.74 3.69 -2.43
C TYR A 81 -8.86 4.29 -3.55
N SER A 82 -7.54 4.22 -3.40
CA SER A 82 -6.60 4.77 -4.38
C SER A 82 -6.41 3.90 -5.61
N LEU A 83 -6.86 2.63 -5.63
CA LEU A 83 -6.52 1.65 -6.69
C LEU A 83 -6.92 2.11 -8.09
N ASP A 84 -8.10 2.73 -8.26
CA ASP A 84 -8.51 3.25 -9.56
C ASP A 84 -7.54 4.32 -10.06
N SER A 85 -7.15 5.25 -9.19
CA SER A 85 -6.18 6.30 -9.53
C SER A 85 -4.76 5.76 -9.76
N LEU A 86 -4.35 4.73 -9.01
CA LEU A 86 -3.04 4.08 -9.15
C LEU A 86 -2.93 3.35 -10.48
N THR A 87 -4.02 2.72 -10.90
CA THR A 87 -4.03 1.86 -12.07
C THR A 87 -4.56 2.57 -13.31
N PHE A 88 -5.05 3.80 -13.23
CA PHE A 88 -5.67 4.52 -14.35
C PHE A 88 -4.84 4.47 -15.64
N THR A 89 -3.54 4.71 -15.54
CA THR A 89 -2.59 4.74 -16.67
C THR A 89 -2.01 3.36 -17.05
N CYS A 90 -2.34 2.31 -16.30
CA CYS A 90 -1.81 0.97 -16.52
C CYS A 90 -2.56 0.26 -17.65
N ASP A 91 -1.82 -0.51 -18.46
CA ASP A 91 -2.42 -1.44 -19.41
C ASP A 91 -3.14 -2.60 -18.69
N LYS A 92 -3.91 -3.38 -19.45
CA LYS A 92 -4.72 -4.48 -18.90
C LYS A 92 -3.89 -5.56 -18.21
N ALA A 93 -2.72 -5.91 -18.77
CA ALA A 93 -1.87 -6.94 -18.19
C ALA A 93 -1.29 -6.49 -16.84
N TYR A 94 -0.86 -5.23 -16.76
CA TYR A 94 -0.30 -4.67 -15.53
C TYR A 94 -1.36 -4.43 -14.46
N LYS A 95 -2.57 -4.02 -14.86
CA LYS A 95 -3.75 -4.01 -13.96
C LYS A 95 -3.99 -5.38 -13.35
N ASN A 96 -4.08 -6.42 -14.19
CA ASN A 96 -4.34 -7.79 -13.73
C ASN A 96 -3.27 -8.23 -12.72
N LEU A 97 -1.99 -7.97 -12.98
CA LEU A 97 -0.90 -8.29 -12.07
C LEU A 97 -1.07 -7.62 -10.69
N ILE A 98 -1.47 -6.36 -10.64
CA ILE A 98 -1.72 -5.64 -9.38
C ILE A 98 -2.90 -6.27 -8.65
N PHE A 99 -4.04 -6.44 -9.33
CA PHE A 99 -5.26 -6.98 -8.73
C PHE A 99 -5.09 -8.44 -8.29
N GLU A 100 -4.31 -9.26 -8.99
CA GLU A 100 -4.00 -10.64 -8.57
C GLU A 100 -3.31 -10.69 -7.21
N LYS A 101 -2.49 -9.69 -6.89
CA LYS A 101 -1.83 -9.59 -5.58
C LYS A 101 -2.75 -9.08 -4.47
N ILE A 102 -3.93 -8.53 -4.77
CA ILE A 102 -4.84 -8.05 -3.71
C ILE A 102 -5.64 -9.23 -3.13
N PRO A 103 -5.69 -9.41 -1.80
CA PRO A 103 -6.41 -10.50 -1.16
C PRO A 103 -7.92 -10.32 -1.29
N VAL A 104 -8.66 -11.43 -1.25
CA VAL A 104 -10.11 -11.46 -1.46
C VAL A 104 -10.89 -10.47 -0.58
N PRO A 105 -10.63 -10.33 0.74
CA PRO A 105 -11.35 -9.34 1.55
C PRO A 105 -11.18 -7.90 1.05
N LEU A 106 -9.97 -7.53 0.63
CA LEU A 106 -9.68 -6.20 0.10
C LEU A 106 -10.23 -6.01 -1.32
N LYS A 107 -10.27 -7.07 -2.14
CA LYS A 107 -10.99 -7.05 -3.43
C LYS A 107 -12.49 -6.83 -3.22
N ASN A 108 -13.09 -7.48 -2.23
CA ASN A 108 -14.48 -7.27 -1.90
C ASN A 108 -14.69 -5.82 -1.44
N ALA A 109 -13.84 -5.30 -0.56
CA ALA A 109 -13.91 -3.90 -0.14
C ALA A 109 -13.83 -2.94 -1.34
N TYR A 110 -12.94 -3.20 -2.30
CA TYR A 110 -12.85 -2.44 -3.55
C TYR A 110 -14.14 -2.49 -4.38
N LEU A 111 -14.73 -3.67 -4.55
CA LEU A 111 -15.96 -3.85 -5.32
C LEU A 111 -17.18 -3.16 -4.68
N HIS A 112 -17.27 -3.12 -3.35
CA HIS A 112 -18.35 -2.42 -2.64
C HIS A 112 -18.20 -0.89 -2.66
N GLN A 113 -17.02 -0.36 -3.01
CA GLN A 113 -16.76 1.08 -3.14
C GLN A 113 -17.10 1.62 -4.54
N LYS A 114 -17.48 0.76 -5.48
CA LYS A 114 -17.89 1.11 -6.84
C LYS A 114 -19.41 1.04 -7.00
#